data_AF-A0A5X4PE36-F1
#
_entry.id   AF-A0A5X4PE36-F1
#
_cell.length_a   1.000
_cell.length_b   1.000
_cell.length_c   1.000
_cell.angle_alpha   90.00
_cell.angle_beta   90.00
_cell.angle_gamma   90.00
#
_symmetry.space_group_name_H-M   'P 1'
#
loop_
_entity.id
_entity.type
_entity.pdbx_description
1 polymer ?
#
loop_
_entity_poly.entity_id
_entity_poly.type
_entity_poly.pdbx_seq_one_letter_code
_entity_poly.pdbx_strand_id
1 'polypeptide(L)' 'MKITKTHTGIVITRDGAKRFRLYENGNYWIAGKNERYHKSTGRRQFAESTRRRLLLDSIRPINMETTL' A
#
# COMPACT_ATOMS: atom_id res chain seq x y z
N MET A 1 -13.53 14.37 -1.80
CA MET A 1 -12.79 13.84 -2.97
C MET A 1 -12.66 12.32 -2.82
N LYS A 2 -13.12 11.53 -3.80
CA LYS A 2 -12.99 10.07 -3.77
C LYS A 2 -11.58 9.69 -4.21
N ILE A 3 -10.80 9.10 -3.32
CA ILE A 3 -9.42 8.68 -3.62
C ILE A 3 -9.49 7.38 -4.43
N THR A 4 -9.05 7.42 -5.69
CA THR A 4 -8.96 6.25 -6.56
C THR A 4 -7.75 5.40 -6.17
N LYS A 5 -7.97 4.09 -5.96
CA LYS A 5 -6.89 3.14 -5.73
C LYS A 5 -6.34 2.69 -7.08
N THR A 6 -5.04 2.80 -7.27
CA THR A 6 -4.36 2.52 -8.55
C THR A 6 -3.58 1.21 -8.51
N HIS A 7 -3.23 0.71 -7.32
CA HIS A 7 -2.38 -0.46 -7.14
C HIS A 7 -2.93 -1.42 -6.07
N THR A 8 -2.40 -2.63 -6.05
CA THR A 8 -2.47 -3.51 -4.89
C THR A 8 -1.07 -3.80 -4.35
N GLY A 9 -0.98 -4.20 -3.09
CA GLY A 9 0.26 -4.69 -2.50
C GLY A 9 0.01 -5.48 -1.22
N ILE A 10 1.00 -6.24 -0.78
CA ILE A 10 0.96 -7.06 0.44
C ILE A 10 1.57 -6.28 1.59
N VAL A 11 0.80 -6.12 2.65
CA VAL A 11 1.25 -5.58 3.93
C VAL A 11 1.45 -6.71 4.91
N ILE A 12 2.62 -6.78 5.53
CA ILE A 12 2.85 -7.60 6.72
C ILE A 12 2.12 -6.91 7.89
N THR A 13 1.11 -7.56 8.45
CA THR A 13 0.38 -7.09 9.62
C THR A 13 0.71 -7.93 10.85
N ARG A 14 0.18 -7.57 12.02
CA ARG A 14 0.29 -8.41 13.23
C ARG A 14 -0.32 -9.79 13.00
N ASP A 15 -1.40 -9.86 12.23
CA ASP A 15 -2.14 -11.10 11.97
C ASP A 15 -1.68 -11.79 10.66
N GLY A 16 -0.49 -11.44 10.16
CA GLY A 16 0.08 -12.00 8.94
C GLY A 16 -0.03 -11.08 7.72
N ALA A 17 0.40 -11.60 6.57
CA ALA A 17 0.42 -10.90 5.31
C ALA A 17 -1.00 -10.72 4.75
N LYS A 18 -1.39 -9.49 4.40
CA LYS A 18 -2.71 -9.17 3.83
C LYS A 18 -2.56 -8.29 2.59
N ARG A 19 -3.39 -8.50 1.56
CA ARG A 19 -3.41 -7.67 0.36
C ARG A 19 -4.27 -6.43 0.57
N PHE A 20 -3.77 -5.27 0.18
CA PHE A 20 -4.46 -3.98 0.25
C PHE A 20 -4.52 -3.30 -1.12
N ARG A 21 -5.57 -2.52 -1.33
CA ARG A 21 -5.64 -1.54 -2.42
C ARG A 21 -4.94 -0.25 -2.01
N LEU A 22 -4.03 0.22 -2.84
CA LEU A 22 -3.14 1.33 -2.58
C LEU A 22 -3.49 2.50 -3.51
N TYR A 23 -3.48 3.68 -2.93
CA TYR A 23 -3.45 4.93 -3.69
C TYR A 23 -2.00 5.40 -3.72
N GLU A 24 -1.52 5.69 -4.93
CA GLU A 24 -0.20 6.26 -5.13
C GLU A 24 -0.23 7.76 -4.86
N ASN A 25 0.60 8.25 -3.94
CA ASN A 25 0.67 9.68 -3.62
C ASN A 25 2.10 10.11 -3.29
N GLY A 26 2.74 10.86 -4.20
CA GLY A 26 4.09 11.39 -4.01
C GLY A 26 5.05 10.30 -3.55
N ASN A 27 5.56 10.43 -2.32
CA ASN A 27 6.50 9.50 -1.70
C ASN A 27 5.86 8.34 -0.94
N TYR A 28 4.54 8.17 -1.04
CA TYR A 28 3.78 7.20 -0.25
C TYR A 28 2.86 6.29 -1.07
N TRP A 29 2.67 5.10 -0.54
CA TRP A 29 1.57 4.20 -0.83
C TRP A 29 0.53 4.30 0.29
N ILE A 30 -0.70 4.71 -0.03
CA ILE A 30 -1.76 4.94 0.94
C ILE A 30 -2.76 3.78 0.88
N ALA A 31 -2.74 2.92 1.90
CA ALA A 31 -3.71 1.84 2.06
C ALA A 31 -5.02 2.33 2.73
N GLY A 32 -4.95 3.34 3.60
CA GLY A 32 -6.09 3.91 4.33
C GLY A 32 -5.74 5.24 5.01
N LYS A 33 -6.69 5.85 5.74
CA LYS A 33 -6.55 7.20 6.33
C LYS A 33 -5.26 7.38 7.14
N ASN A 34 -4.92 6.38 7.97
CA ASN A 34 -3.74 6.38 8.84
C ASN A 34 -2.73 5.28 8.44
N GLU A 35 -2.78 4.83 7.19
CA GLU A 35 -2.00 3.69 6.71
C GLU A 35 -1.26 4.10 5.44
N ARG A 36 -0.10 4.74 5.65
CA ARG A 36 0.77 5.27 4.59
C ARG A 36 2.14 4.62 4.72
N TYR A 37 2.70 4.17 3.60
CA TYR A 37 4.00 3.52 3.54
C TYR A 37 4.94 4.27 2.62
N HIS A 38 6.18 4.49 3.04
CA HIS A 38 7.19 5.13 2.20
C HIS A 38 7.49 4.27 0.97
N LYS A 39 7.52 4.87 -0.22
CA LYS A 39 7.85 4.16 -1.46
C LYS A 39 9.26 3.57 -1.47
N SER A 40 10.20 4.22 -0.79
CA SER A 40 11.61 3.79 -0.74
C SER A 40 11.87 2.63 0.21
N THR A 41 11.08 2.47 1.28
CA THR A 41 11.38 1.50 2.35
C THR A 41 10.23 0.54 2.67
N GLY A 42 9.01 0.83 2.21
CA GLY A 42 7.80 0.11 2.58
C GLY A 42 7.41 0.26 4.06
N ARG A 43 8.15 1.04 4.85
CA ARG A 43 7.84 1.27 6.28
C ARG A 43 6.66 2.22 6.43
N ARG A 44 5.89 2.00 7.51
CA ARG A 44 4.73 2.82 7.82
C ARG A 44 5.16 4.17 8.38
N GLN A 45 4.60 5.24 7.85
CA GLN A 45 4.79 6.61 8.33
C GLN A 45 4.45 6.68 9.83
N PHE A 46 5.34 7.27 10.63
CA PHE A 46 5.23 7.42 12.09
C PHE A 46 5.24 6.10 12.89
N ALA A 47 5.60 4.98 12.26
CA ALA A 47 5.64 3.66 12.89
C ALA A 47 6.70 2.75 12.24
N GLU A 48 7.82 3.34 11.83
CA GLU A 48 8.84 2.71 11.00
C GLU A 48 9.55 1.55 11.72
N SER A 49 9.64 1.62 13.06
CA SER A 49 10.21 0.58 13.92
C SER A 49 9.33 -0.66 14.05
N THR A 50 8.03 -0.58 13.69
CA THR A 50 7.11 -1.70 13.82
C THR A 50 7.34 -2.76 12.74
N ARG A 51 6.88 -3.99 12.99
CA ARG A 51 6.87 -5.05 11.97
C ARG A 51 5.94 -4.76 10.80
N ARG A 52 5.02 -3.81 10.96
CA ARG A 52 4.02 -3.49 9.94
C ARG A 52 4.68 -2.76 8.77
N ARG A 53 4.72 -3.40 7.60
CA ARG A 53 5.35 -2.86 6.40
C ARG A 53 4.68 -3.35 5.14
N LEU A 54 4.70 -2.51 4.11
CA LEU A 54 4.38 -2.88 2.74
C LEU A 54 5.60 -3.59 2.13
N LEU A 55 5.36 -4.72 1.47
CA LEU A 55 6.38 -5.37 0.64
C LEU A 55 6.41 -4.70 -0.72
N LEU A 56 7.49 -3.99 -1.04
CA LEU A 56 7.57 -3.18 -2.26
C LEU A 56 7.46 -4.04 -3.52
N ASP A 57 8.12 -5.19 -3.56
CA ASP A 57 8.11 -6.09 -4.73
C ASP A 57 6.73 -6.70 -5.02
N SER A 58 5.81 -6.63 -4.05
CA SER A 58 4.43 -7.13 -4.20
C SER A 58 3.49 -6.13 -4.86
N ILE A 59 3.95 -4.90 -5.09
CA ILE A 59 3.11 -3.85 -5.66
C ILE A 59 2.82 -4.18 -7.13
N ARG A 60 1.54 -4.16 -7.49
CA ARG A 60 1.06 -4.38 -8.86
C ARG A 60 -0.02 -3.35 -9.19
N PRO A 61 -0.04 -2.77 -10.40
CA PRO A 61 -1.17 -1.95 -10.82
C PRO A 61 -2.46 -2.79 -10.72
N ILE A 62 -3.57 -2.13 -10.38
CA ILE A 62 -4.89 -2.73 -10.62
C ILE A 62 -5.10 -2.57 -12.12
N ASN A 63 -4.94 -3.66 -12.89
CA ASN A 63 -5.24 -3.63 -14.31
C ASN A 63 -6.66 -3.08 -14.48
N MET A 64 -6.79 -1.94 -15.16
CA MET A 64 -8.08 -1.32 -15.51
C MET A 64 -8.69 -1.97 -16.76
N GLU A 65 -8.32 -3.22 -17.07
CA GLU A 65 -8.87 -4.00 -18.17
C GLU A 65 -9.70 -5.14 -17.62
N THR A 66 -10.95 -4.83 -17.25
CA THR A 66 -12.08 -5.76 -17.37
C THR A 66 -13.33 -4.91 -17.56
N THR A 67 -13.44 -4.30 -18.74
CA THR A 67 -14.73 -4.00 -19.37
C THR A 67 -14.50 -4.08 -20.88
N LEU A 68 -14.67 -5.27 -21.46
CA LEU A 68 -15.05 -5.41 -22.86
C LEU A 68 -16.58 -5.37 -22.91
#